data_AF-A0A849G689-F1
#
_entry.id   AF-A0A849G689-F1
#
_cell.length_a   1.000
_cell.length_b   1.000
_cell.length_c   1.000
_cell.angle_alpha   90.00
_cell.angle_beta   90.00
_cell.angle_gamma   90.00
#
_symmetry.space_group_name_H-M   'P 1'
#
loop_
_entity.id
_entity.type
_entity.pdbx_description
1 polymer ?
#
loop_
_entity_poly.entity_id
_entity_poly.type
_entity_poly.pdbx_seq_one_letter_code
_entity_poly.pdbx_strand_id
1 'polypeptide(L)' 'QQIEHFFEHYKDLEPGKWVKIGDWHDADEARQLIIDAIKRAA' A
#
# COMPACT_ATOMS: atom_id res chain seq x y z
N GLN A 1 -0.80 -3.76 12.85
CA GLN A 1 -1.02 -5.12 13.42
C GLN A 1 -1.97 -5.98 12.59
N GLN A 2 -3.31 -5.94 12.71
CA GLN A 2 -4.16 -6.86 11.92
C GLN A 2 -4.10 -6.61 10.40
N ILE A 3 -4.12 -5.35 9.98
CA ILE A 3 -4.05 -4.99 8.56
C ILE A 3 -2.68 -5.34 7.96
N GLU A 4 -1.60 -4.98 8.66
CA GLU A 4 -0.24 -5.39 8.28
C GLU A 4 -0.11 -6.90 8.14
N HIS A 5 -0.49 -7.65 9.18
CA HIS A 5 -0.40 -9.11 9.19
C HIS A 5 -1.18 -9.74 8.03
N PHE A 6 -2.39 -9.25 7.75
CA PHE A 6 -3.16 -9.69 6.60
C PHE A 6 -2.38 -9.48 5.29
N PHE A 7 -1.87 -8.27 5.05
CA PHE A 7 -1.19 -7.95 3.80
C PHE A 7 0.18 -8.62 3.65
N GLU A 8 0.86 -8.94 4.74
CA GLU A 8 2.11 -9.71 4.70
C GLU A 8 1.89 -11.17 4.32
N HIS A 9 0.73 -11.77 4.68
CA HIS A 9 0.49 -13.20 4.52
C HIS A 9 -0.52 -13.61 3.44
N TYR A 10 -1.40 -12.73 2.97
CA TYR A 10 -2.51 -13.13 2.07
C TYR A 10 -2.05 -13.73 0.73
N LYS A 11 -0.76 -13.57 0.39
CA LYS A 11 -0.13 -14.06 -0.85
C LYS A 11 0.80 -15.26 -0.64
N ASP A 12 0.91 -15.81 0.56
CA ASP A 12 1.89 -16.87 0.88
C ASP A 12 1.73 -18.14 0.03
N LEU A 13 0.53 -18.39 -0.51
CA LEU A 13 0.22 -19.53 -1.38
C LEU A 13 0.34 -19.22 -2.87
N GLU A 14 0.80 -18.03 -3.24
CA GLU A 14 1.02 -17.62 -4.64
C GLU A 14 2.53 -17.66 -4.96
N PRO A 15 3.03 -18.71 -5.66
CA PRO A 15 4.47 -18.89 -5.88
C PRO A 15 5.14 -17.67 -6.51
N GLY A 16 6.19 -17.17 -5.86
CA GLY A 16 6.97 -16.02 -6.32
C GLY A 16 6.37 -14.65 -5.96
N LYS A 17 5.22 -14.60 -5.28
CA LYS A 17 4.65 -13.35 -4.78
C LYS A 17 4.93 -13.17 -3.30
N TRP A 18 5.18 -11.93 -2.91
CA TRP A 18 5.39 -11.51 -1.53
C TRP A 18 5.01 -10.04 -1.40
N VAL A 19 4.83 -9.59 -0.16
CA VAL A 19 4.58 -8.20 0.19
C VAL A 19 5.48 -7.83 1.36
N LYS A 20 5.95 -6.58 1.39
CA LYS A 20 6.58 -5.97 2.54
C LYS A 20 5.92 -4.64 2.79
N ILE A 21 5.51 -4.41 4.03
CA ILE A 21 4.95 -3.12 4.44
C ILE A 21 6.10 -2.11 4.58
N GLY A 22 5.88 -0.91 4.05
CA GLY A 22 6.72 0.25 4.30
C GLY A 22 6.25 0.96 5.56
N ASP A 23 5.83 2.20 5.41
CA ASP A 23 5.42 3.05 6.52
C ASP A 23 3.93 3.41 6.45
N TRP A 24 3.39 3.79 7.60
CA TRP A 24 2.07 4.40 7.70
C TRP A 24 2.21 5.91 7.73
N HIS A 25 1.36 6.58 6.96
CA HIS A 25 1.33 8.01 6.83
C HIS A 25 -0.05 8.56 7.21
N ASP A 26 -0.15 9.87 7.37
CA ASP A 26 -1.37 10.54 7.78
C ASP A 26 -2.33 10.83 6.60
N ALA A 27 -3.45 11.48 6.94
CA ALA A 27 -4.48 11.81 5.96
C ALA A 27 -4.05 12.90 4.97
N ASP A 28 -3.13 13.79 5.36
CA ASP A 28 -2.68 14.87 4.48
C ASP A 28 -1.76 14.32 3.39
N GLU A 29 -0.86 13.41 3.75
CA GLU A 29 -0.02 12.71 2.78
C GLU A 29 -0.86 11.85 1.82
N ALA A 30 -1.87 11.14 2.35
CA ALA A 30 -2.80 10.38 1.50
C ALA A 30 -3.54 11.27 0.48
N ARG A 31 -3.99 12.47 0.88
CA ARG A 31 -4.62 13.43 -0.05
C ARG A 31 -3.65 13.90 -1.13
N GLN A 32 -2.41 14.19 -0.76
CA GLN A 32 -1.39 14.62 -1.71
C GLN A 32 -1.13 13.56 -2.78
N LEU A 33 -1.03 12.28 -2.38
CA LEU A 33 -0.86 11.16 -3.31
C LEU A 33 -2.01 11.03 -4.32
N ILE A 34 -3.26 11.31 -3.91
CA ILE A 34 -4.42 11.31 -4.80
C ILE A 34 -4.29 12.42 -5.86
N ILE A 35 -3.96 13.65 -5.43
CA ILE A 35 -3.79 14.79 -6.33
C ILE A 35 -2.66 14.52 -7.34
N ASP A 36 -1.54 13.96 -6.90
CA ASP A 36 -0.40 13.66 -7.78
C ASP A 36 -0.68 12.49 -8.74
N ALA A 37 -1.54 11.53 -8.36
CA ALA A 37 -2.03 10.53 -9.29
C ALA A 37 -2.91 11.15 -10.39
N ILE A 38 -3.81 12.08 -10.04
CA ILE A 38 -4.65 12.79 -11.02
C ILE A 38 -3.78 13.58 -12.01
N LYS A 39 -2.79 14.33 -11.51
CA LYS A 39 -1.88 15.10 -12.36
C LYS A 39 -1.09 14.24 -13.35
N ARG A 40 -0.67 13.03 -12.93
CA ARG A 40 0.08 12.09 -13.80
C ARG A 40 -0.79 11.43 -14.88
N ALA A 41 -2.10 11.37 -14.66
CA ALA A 41 -3.03 10.75 -15.59
C ALA A 41 -3.50 11.69 -16.71
N ALA A 42 -3.32 13.01 -16.55
CA ALA A 42 -3.63 14.04 -17.54
C ALA A 42 -2.53 14.17 -18.60
#